data_AF-A0A522F2F0-F1
#
_entry.id   AF-A0A522F2F0-F1
#
_cell.length_a   1.000
_cell.length_b   1.000
_cell.length_c   1.000
_cell.angle_alpha   90.00
_cell.angle_beta   90.00
_cell.angle_gamma   90.00
#
_symmetry.space_group_name_H-M   'P 1'
#
loop_
_entity.id
_entity.type
_entity.pdbx_description
1 polymer ?
#
loop_
_entity_poly.entity_id
_entity_poly.type
_entity_poly.pdbx_seq_one_letter_code
_entity_poly.pdbx_strand_id
1 'polypeptide(L)'
;MVFFQGYKGVFKDYNDKEYNVNLPSTRDALYFRPSLVKEITKWIKTDNAKRHKKDESLQLDVETKLTQRYHQIWRDAHLPEVKKLLQASYGLITKIVNTCSNEKSETEFKSADTSDSRIDKAGAFIDDIPPFDITLINKRINIGKNTNVVKAIEMLCEFHNGIRTAAQNYYNIKTTDLKLEHNKKPEDSNKPGFMDELSRFQDKVPPILENLYHETSYAAEFNLIGQNLTELRDHINFAMHISRTDAQMKQMSTAKSAEAILPLDHPEVLAQFNRSLYAWVKNLTPEKFAAVINKTIEHYEGGISLTRYRGPEVKEYLKESVHLPNDRRLAFILATAPAEFGALNKDLIRYLTDDMLKDGVYLPSVRSAVDNKTFKVEKNLTTYIQSTIAYAKANYDLRTIAELKQASFFSAMYNWIDELPDDVFTKMIGDTTVEYERRRKKAWKLPMFSSAPLRSDEVNRHLDSIQHESKAKLVALIFANGADVSTYNPVLFHKIMEMMQKDLSANRDKYKDTGHDIIRKYEKETYKA
;
A
#
# COMPACT_ATOMS: atom_id res chain seq x y z
N MET A 1 21.79 9.36 27.52
CA MET A 1 22.29 10.26 28.59
C MET A 1 23.81 10.15 28.80
N VAL A 2 24.40 8.95 28.67
CA VAL A 2 25.86 8.72 28.83
C VAL A 2 26.70 9.25 27.66
N PHE A 3 26.18 9.23 26.42
CA PHE A 3 26.86 9.87 25.27
C PHE A 3 27.14 11.36 25.46
N PHE A 4 26.37 12.07 26.30
CA PHE A 4 26.60 13.48 26.64
C PHE A 4 27.49 13.70 27.87
N GLN A 5 27.89 12.65 28.61
CA GLN A 5 28.82 12.80 29.73
C GLN A 5 30.28 12.96 29.26
N GLY A 6 30.65 12.36 28.13
CA GLY A 6 31.94 12.62 27.48
C GLY A 6 32.10 14.06 26.97
N TYR A 7 30.99 14.79 26.80
CA TYR A 7 30.98 16.20 26.39
C TYR A 7 31.37 17.15 27.51
N LYS A 8 31.19 16.75 28.78
CA LYS A 8 31.55 17.59 29.95
C LYS A 8 33.06 17.73 30.14
N GLY A 9 33.89 16.85 29.57
CA GLY A 9 35.34 16.88 29.77
C GLY A 9 36.06 18.00 29.02
N VAL A 10 35.58 18.39 27.84
CA VAL A 10 36.23 19.38 26.96
C VAL A 10 35.60 20.77 27.07
N PHE A 11 34.34 20.84 27.50
CA PHE A 11 33.65 22.09 27.82
C PHE A 11 33.57 22.32 29.35
N LYS A 12 34.47 21.71 30.13
CA LYS A 12 34.48 21.89 31.59
C LYS A 12 34.78 23.35 31.98
N ASP A 13 35.51 24.06 31.13
CA ASP A 13 35.82 25.49 31.26
C ASP A 13 34.79 26.42 30.60
N TYR A 14 33.74 25.86 29.99
CA TYR A 14 32.69 26.58 29.26
C TYR A 14 31.55 27.07 30.18
N ASN A 15 31.61 26.72 31.47
CA ASN A 15 30.68 27.17 32.51
C ASN A 15 31.10 28.53 33.12
N ASP A 16 31.69 29.42 32.31
CA ASP A 16 31.97 30.78 32.72
C ASP A 16 30.66 31.58 32.71
N LYS A 17 30.28 32.14 33.87
CA LYS A 17 28.97 32.76 34.13
C LYS A 17 28.65 33.96 33.23
N GLU A 18 29.63 34.44 32.47
CA GLU A 18 29.56 35.65 31.65
C GLU A 18 28.94 35.40 30.25
N TYR A 19 28.93 34.16 29.72
CA TYR A 19 28.51 33.89 28.32
C TYR A 19 27.49 32.75 28.11
N ASN A 20 27.18 31.92 29.12
CA ASN A 20 26.05 30.97 29.21
C ASN A 20 25.56 30.28 27.90
N VAL A 21 26.47 29.67 27.14
CA VAL A 21 26.10 29.02 25.86
C VAL A 21 25.72 27.55 26.09
N ASN A 22 24.53 27.23 26.62
CA ASN A 22 24.17 25.83 26.90
C ASN A 22 24.17 24.92 25.65
N LEU A 23 24.99 23.85 25.69
CA LEU A 23 24.96 22.79 24.68
C LEU A 23 23.63 22.01 24.78
N PRO A 24 22.92 21.80 23.67
CA PRO A 24 21.66 21.07 23.70
C PRO A 24 21.86 19.60 24.11
N SER A 25 20.93 19.06 24.88
CA SER A 25 20.97 17.68 25.40
C SER A 25 20.47 16.61 24.43
N THR A 26 19.97 17.03 23.27
CA THR A 26 19.42 16.15 22.24
C THR A 26 19.95 16.51 20.85
N ARG A 27 20.01 15.52 19.97
CA ARG A 27 20.35 15.71 18.55
C ARG A 27 19.41 16.73 17.89
N ASP A 28 18.10 16.66 18.14
CA ASP A 28 17.14 17.59 17.54
C ASP A 28 17.42 19.03 17.97
N ALA A 29 17.73 19.23 19.24
CA ALA A 29 18.06 20.56 19.73
C ALA A 29 19.41 21.08 19.19
N LEU A 30 20.32 20.19 18.77
CA LEU A 30 21.52 20.54 18.00
C LEU A 30 21.18 20.86 16.53
N TYR A 31 20.35 20.05 15.89
CA TYR A 31 19.88 20.21 14.51
C TYR A 31 19.18 21.57 14.29
N PHE A 32 18.36 22.02 15.24
CA PHE A 32 17.65 23.29 15.14
C PHE A 32 18.46 24.54 15.52
N ARG A 33 19.73 24.38 15.92
CA ARG A 33 20.58 25.48 16.40
C ARG A 33 21.92 25.63 15.68
N PRO A 34 21.96 25.88 14.35
CA PRO A 34 23.17 26.31 13.65
C PRO A 34 23.91 27.49 14.31
N SER A 35 23.15 28.42 14.93
CA SER A 35 23.67 29.59 15.63
C SER A 35 24.73 29.24 16.68
N LEU A 36 24.64 28.05 17.27
CA LEU A 36 25.55 27.57 18.29
C LEU A 36 27.02 27.60 17.85
N VAL A 37 27.32 27.28 16.58
CA VAL A 37 28.71 27.36 16.06
C VAL A 37 29.21 28.80 16.07
N LYS A 38 28.35 29.73 15.66
CA LYS A 38 28.68 31.16 15.59
C LYS A 38 28.86 31.74 16.99
N GLU A 39 28.02 31.33 17.94
CA GLU A 39 28.12 31.69 19.36
C GLU A 39 29.44 31.19 19.96
N ILE A 40 29.80 29.92 19.76
CA ILE A 40 31.06 29.34 20.23
C ILE A 40 32.26 30.04 19.56
N THR A 41 32.20 30.25 18.25
CA THR A 41 33.25 30.96 17.48
C THR A 41 33.49 32.36 18.05
N LYS A 42 32.42 33.11 18.31
CA LYS A 42 32.49 34.47 18.88
C LYS A 42 33.10 34.44 20.28
N TRP A 43 32.71 33.46 21.10
CA TRP A 43 33.28 33.29 22.43
C TRP A 43 34.78 33.01 22.38
N ILE A 44 35.24 32.03 21.58
CA ILE A 44 36.67 31.71 21.49
C ILE A 44 37.48 32.92 20.98
N LYS A 45 36.99 33.64 19.97
CA LYS A 45 37.64 34.87 19.50
C LYS A 45 37.75 35.93 20.60
N THR A 46 36.71 36.05 21.42
CA THR A 46 36.69 36.99 22.56
C THR A 46 37.65 36.55 23.66
N ASP A 47 37.69 35.26 23.99
CA ASP A 47 38.56 34.69 25.01
C ASP A 47 40.05 34.76 24.61
N ASN A 48 40.38 34.38 23.36
CA ASN A 48 41.72 34.55 22.78
C ASN A 48 42.18 36.02 22.88
N ALA A 49 41.29 36.98 22.57
CA ALA A 49 41.61 38.41 22.62
C ALA A 49 41.72 38.98 24.04
N LYS A 50 40.98 38.42 25.02
CA LYS A 50 40.96 38.89 26.40
C LYS A 50 42.04 38.23 27.27
N ARG A 51 42.17 36.91 27.21
CA ARG A 51 42.98 36.09 28.13
C ARG A 51 44.31 35.65 27.53
N HIS A 52 44.35 35.37 26.24
CA HIS A 52 45.52 34.80 25.55
C HIS A 52 46.18 35.76 24.55
N LYS A 53 45.92 37.07 24.69
CA LYS A 53 46.46 38.11 23.79
C LYS A 53 47.99 38.13 23.70
N LYS A 54 48.68 37.73 24.78
CA LYS A 54 50.15 37.78 24.90
C LYS A 54 50.85 36.46 24.62
N ASP A 55 50.10 35.37 24.47
CA ASP A 55 50.65 34.02 24.27
C ASP A 55 49.86 33.31 23.17
N GLU A 56 50.36 33.41 21.94
CA GLU A 56 49.75 32.81 20.75
C GLU A 56 49.67 31.27 20.86
N SER A 57 50.55 30.63 21.64
CA SER A 57 50.55 29.17 21.81
C SER A 57 49.35 28.66 22.62
N LEU A 58 48.74 29.54 23.43
CA LEU A 58 47.55 29.26 24.22
C LEU A 58 46.26 29.64 23.48
N GLN A 59 46.34 30.29 22.32
CA GLN A 59 45.16 30.63 21.53
C GLN A 59 44.56 29.38 20.88
N LEU A 60 43.24 29.23 21.04
CA LEU A 60 42.50 28.16 20.39
C LEU A 60 42.34 28.49 18.91
N ASP A 61 42.75 27.56 18.03
CA ASP A 61 42.51 27.64 16.58
C ASP A 61 41.02 27.54 16.29
N VAL A 62 40.44 28.70 15.97
CA VAL A 62 39.01 28.88 15.78
C VAL A 62 38.54 28.36 14.42
N GLU A 63 39.37 28.44 13.38
CA GLU A 63 38.88 28.17 12.02
C GLU A 63 38.91 26.67 11.72
N THR A 64 40.00 25.99 12.09
CA THR A 64 40.17 24.57 11.75
C THR A 64 39.71 23.68 12.90
N LYS A 65 40.32 23.78 14.08
CA LYS A 65 40.07 22.83 15.18
C LYS A 65 38.65 22.91 15.73
N LEU A 66 38.07 24.11 15.86
CA LEU A 66 36.69 24.25 16.32
C LEU A 66 35.70 23.63 15.31
N THR A 67 35.84 23.94 14.03
CA THR A 67 34.99 23.40 12.96
C THR A 67 35.05 21.87 12.94
N GLN A 68 36.26 21.30 13.01
CA GLN A 68 36.49 19.87 13.10
C GLN A 68 35.81 19.23 14.32
N ARG A 69 35.95 19.85 15.48
CA ARG A 69 35.33 19.34 16.72
C ARG A 69 33.81 19.44 16.66
N TYR A 70 33.27 20.54 16.14
CA TYR A 70 31.83 20.70 15.99
C TYR A 70 31.25 19.70 14.97
N HIS A 71 31.97 19.44 13.87
CA HIS A 71 31.60 18.41 12.90
C HIS A 71 31.59 17.02 13.55
N GLN A 72 32.57 16.70 14.40
CA GLN A 72 32.55 15.44 15.16
C GLN A 72 31.31 15.34 16.06
N ILE A 73 31.01 16.39 16.83
CA ILE A 73 29.83 16.45 17.70
C ILE A 73 28.55 16.21 16.89
N TRP A 74 28.42 16.90 15.76
CA TRP A 74 27.30 16.75 14.84
C TRP A 74 27.17 15.31 14.33
N ARG A 75 28.26 14.74 13.82
CA ARG A 75 28.32 13.37 13.33
C ARG A 75 27.89 12.38 14.42
N ASP A 76 28.53 12.46 15.58
CA ASP A 76 28.36 11.51 16.69
C ASP A 76 26.94 11.61 17.29
N ALA A 77 26.30 12.78 17.25
CA ALA A 77 24.90 12.95 17.66
C ALA A 77 23.89 12.18 16.78
N HIS A 78 24.25 11.89 15.52
CA HIS A 78 23.40 11.14 14.57
C HIS A 78 23.70 9.64 14.55
N LEU A 79 24.75 9.17 15.25
CA LEU A 79 25.11 7.75 15.34
C LEU A 79 23.95 6.83 15.76
N PRO A 80 23.09 7.20 16.74
CA PRO A 80 21.98 6.34 17.14
C PRO A 80 20.99 6.04 16.01
N GLU A 81 20.76 6.99 15.09
CA GLU A 81 19.89 6.76 13.93
C GLU A 81 20.50 5.81 12.92
N VAL A 82 21.79 5.97 12.65
CA VAL A 82 22.55 5.05 11.80
C VAL A 82 22.50 3.64 12.38
N LYS A 83 22.70 3.49 13.69
CA LYS A 83 22.61 2.19 14.39
C LYS A 83 21.22 1.59 14.26
N LYS A 84 20.16 2.39 14.50
CA LYS A 84 18.77 1.95 14.35
C LYS A 84 18.45 1.48 12.94
N LEU A 85 18.92 2.19 11.91
CA LEU A 85 18.74 1.83 10.50
C LEU A 85 19.44 0.50 10.15
N LEU A 86 20.68 0.33 10.59
CA LEU A 86 21.45 -0.90 10.41
C LEU A 86 20.81 -2.08 11.14
N GLN A 87 20.31 -1.88 12.36
CA GLN A 87 19.60 -2.92 13.11
C GLN A 87 18.28 -3.31 12.44
N ALA A 88 17.50 -2.36 11.94
CA ALA A 88 16.25 -2.63 11.25
C ALA A 88 16.47 -3.44 9.97
N SER A 89 17.45 -3.04 9.15
CA SER A 89 17.82 -3.80 7.95
C SER A 89 18.36 -5.19 8.27
N TYR A 90 19.22 -5.31 9.29
CA TYR A 90 19.72 -6.61 9.75
C TYR A 90 18.60 -7.54 10.22
N GLY A 91 17.67 -7.00 11.02
CA GLY A 91 16.51 -7.73 11.51
C GLY A 91 15.62 -8.24 10.38
N LEU A 92 15.34 -7.38 9.39
CA LEU A 92 14.54 -7.76 8.23
C LEU A 92 15.22 -8.86 7.40
N ILE A 93 16.51 -8.72 7.09
CA ILE A 93 17.27 -9.73 6.33
C ILE A 93 17.24 -11.07 7.07
N THR A 94 17.55 -11.06 8.37
CA THR A 94 17.53 -12.27 9.21
C THR A 94 16.14 -12.92 9.21
N LYS A 95 15.08 -12.12 9.31
CA LYS A 95 13.69 -12.59 9.28
C LYS A 95 13.36 -13.27 7.94
N ILE A 96 13.70 -12.65 6.82
CA ILE A 96 13.44 -13.20 5.47
C ILE A 96 14.26 -14.49 5.26
N VAL A 97 15.55 -14.48 5.61
CA VAL A 97 16.43 -15.66 5.48
C VAL A 97 15.91 -16.83 6.31
N ASN A 98 15.49 -16.59 7.56
CA ASN A 98 14.93 -17.63 8.43
C ASN A 98 13.62 -18.22 7.88
N THR A 99 12.80 -17.43 7.19
CA THR A 99 11.59 -17.93 6.51
C THR A 99 11.93 -18.80 5.29
N CYS A 100 13.03 -18.48 4.61
CA CYS A 100 13.44 -19.16 3.38
C CYS A 100 14.42 -20.33 3.61
N SER A 101 14.77 -20.62 4.87
CA SER A 101 15.74 -21.64 5.29
C SER A 101 15.05 -22.75 6.09
N ASN A 102 15.57 -23.98 6.00
CA ASN A 102 15.14 -25.09 6.87
C ASN A 102 15.88 -25.10 8.21
N GLU A 103 16.99 -24.36 8.30
CA GLU A 103 17.76 -24.15 9.52
C GLU A 103 17.48 -22.73 10.03
N LYS A 104 16.98 -22.61 11.27
CA LYS A 104 16.88 -21.31 11.93
C LYS A 104 18.30 -20.81 12.22
N SER A 105 18.62 -19.58 11.83
CA SER A 105 19.90 -18.98 12.22
C SER A 105 19.92 -18.78 13.73
N GLU A 106 20.89 -19.37 14.42
CA GLU A 106 21.08 -19.22 15.88
C GLU A 106 21.53 -17.80 16.30
N THR A 107 21.86 -16.95 15.35
CA THR A 107 22.35 -15.59 15.58
C THR A 107 21.20 -14.62 15.79
N GLU A 108 20.51 -14.70 16.93
CA GLU A 108 19.83 -13.52 17.47
C GLU A 108 20.89 -12.49 17.86
N PHE A 109 21.00 -11.43 17.07
CA PHE A 109 21.87 -10.31 17.39
C PHE A 109 21.35 -9.58 18.64
N LYS A 110 21.97 -9.82 19.80
CA LYS A 110 21.80 -9.01 20.99
C LYS A 110 22.72 -7.80 20.89
N SER A 111 22.19 -6.65 20.48
CA SER A 111 22.99 -5.43 20.40
C SER A 111 23.51 -5.02 21.78
N ALA A 112 24.78 -4.65 21.86
CA ALA A 112 25.31 -3.96 23.03
C ALA A 112 24.48 -2.70 23.33
N ASP A 113 24.15 -2.51 24.61
CA ASP A 113 23.37 -1.37 25.07
C ASP A 113 24.14 -0.07 24.77
N THR A 114 23.44 0.91 24.22
CA THR A 114 23.99 2.25 23.89
C THR A 114 24.43 3.04 25.13
N SER A 115 24.30 2.46 26.32
CA SER A 115 24.73 3.00 27.60
C SER A 115 26.18 2.62 27.99
N ASP A 116 26.85 1.74 27.23
CA ASP A 116 28.19 1.26 27.60
C ASP A 116 29.25 2.38 27.54
N SER A 117 29.72 2.79 28.70
CA SER A 117 30.63 3.91 28.93
C SER A 117 32.09 3.61 28.56
N ARG A 118 32.38 2.42 28.03
CA ARG A 118 33.75 1.94 27.71
C ARG A 118 34.16 2.17 26.24
N ILE A 119 33.30 2.78 25.42
CA ILE A 119 33.54 2.92 23.99
C ILE A 119 34.12 4.31 23.67
N ASP A 120 35.42 4.36 23.42
CA ASP A 120 36.18 5.60 23.16
C ASP A 120 35.97 6.18 21.75
N LYS A 121 35.31 5.46 20.83
CA LYS A 121 35.12 5.87 19.43
C LYS A 121 33.70 5.58 18.93
N ALA A 122 33.06 6.59 18.35
CA ALA A 122 31.73 6.50 17.75
C ALA A 122 31.60 5.37 16.70
N GLY A 123 32.65 5.09 15.93
CA GLY A 123 32.64 4.03 14.92
C GLY A 123 32.59 2.60 15.47
N ALA A 124 33.04 2.36 16.71
CA ALA A 124 33.03 1.02 17.30
C ALA A 124 31.60 0.49 17.51
N PHE A 125 30.61 1.36 17.68
CA PHE A 125 29.20 0.97 17.75
C PHE A 125 28.65 0.39 16.44
N ILE A 126 29.30 0.70 15.31
CA ILE A 126 28.93 0.15 13.99
C ILE A 126 29.58 -1.22 13.82
N ASP A 127 30.77 -1.41 14.36
CA ASP A 127 31.52 -2.68 14.30
C ASP A 127 30.76 -3.82 15.00
N ASP A 128 29.98 -3.49 16.04
CA ASP A 128 29.11 -4.44 16.73
C ASP A 128 28.07 -5.09 15.81
N ILE A 129 27.64 -4.42 14.73
CA ILE A 129 26.64 -4.99 13.80
C ILE A 129 27.41 -5.76 12.72
N PRO A 130 27.27 -7.09 12.63
CA PRO A 130 28.04 -7.88 11.69
C PRO A 130 27.57 -7.66 10.24
N PRO A 131 28.47 -7.70 9.25
CA PRO A 131 28.08 -7.71 7.85
C PRO A 131 27.45 -9.06 7.47
N PHE A 132 26.66 -9.06 6.39
CA PHE A 132 26.14 -10.28 5.79
C PHE A 132 27.10 -10.85 4.73
N ASP A 133 27.35 -12.15 4.77
CA ASP A 133 28.01 -12.87 3.69
C ASP A 133 26.95 -13.50 2.77
N ILE A 134 26.76 -12.89 1.59
CA ILE A 134 25.80 -13.33 0.59
C ILE A 134 26.06 -14.79 0.17
N THR A 135 27.32 -15.22 0.12
CA THR A 135 27.68 -16.60 -0.26
C THR A 135 27.22 -17.60 0.79
N LEU A 136 27.33 -17.25 2.08
CA LEU A 136 26.85 -18.10 3.16
C LEU A 136 25.32 -18.11 3.23
N ILE A 137 24.67 -16.96 3.03
CA ILE A 137 23.21 -16.85 2.99
C ILE A 137 22.63 -17.69 1.85
N ASN A 138 23.18 -17.57 0.65
CA ASN A 138 22.73 -18.34 -0.53
C ASN A 138 22.92 -19.85 -0.39
N LYS A 139 23.79 -20.31 0.51
CA LYS A 139 23.94 -21.74 0.85
C LYS A 139 22.87 -22.24 1.83
N ARG A 140 22.29 -21.35 2.64
CA ARG A 140 21.28 -21.69 3.66
C ARG A 140 19.86 -21.66 3.12
N ILE A 141 19.61 -20.83 2.11
CA ILE A 141 18.30 -20.67 1.51
C ILE A 141 17.94 -21.92 0.70
N ASN A 142 16.77 -22.50 0.98
CA ASN A 142 16.27 -23.73 0.34
C ASN A 142 15.19 -23.49 -0.73
N ILE A 143 14.96 -22.22 -1.11
CA ILE A 143 14.10 -21.85 -2.24
C ILE A 143 14.92 -21.70 -3.52
N GLY A 144 14.26 -21.81 -4.69
CA GLY A 144 14.94 -21.73 -5.97
C GLY A 144 15.76 -20.45 -6.13
N LYS A 145 17.01 -20.58 -6.63
CA LYS A 145 18.00 -19.49 -6.76
C LYS A 145 17.57 -18.31 -7.64
N ASN A 146 16.49 -18.46 -8.41
CA ASN A 146 15.99 -17.44 -9.35
C ASN A 146 14.65 -16.82 -8.91
N THR A 147 14.26 -16.96 -7.64
CA THR A 147 13.05 -16.30 -7.13
C THR A 147 13.31 -14.81 -6.87
N ASN A 148 12.27 -13.99 -6.97
CA ASN A 148 12.34 -12.56 -6.64
C ASN A 148 12.77 -12.35 -5.18
N VAL A 149 12.40 -13.26 -4.27
CA VAL A 149 12.79 -13.21 -2.86
C VAL A 149 14.31 -13.39 -2.69
N VAL A 150 14.94 -14.33 -3.42
CA VAL A 150 16.41 -14.49 -3.37
C VAL A 150 17.11 -13.23 -3.86
N LYS A 151 16.66 -12.65 -4.99
CA LYS A 151 17.19 -11.37 -5.50
C LYS A 151 17.01 -10.23 -4.48
N ALA A 152 15.84 -10.16 -3.84
CA ALA A 152 15.60 -9.19 -2.78
C ALA A 152 16.57 -9.34 -1.60
N ILE A 153 16.83 -10.57 -1.17
CA ILE A 153 17.80 -10.85 -0.09
C ILE A 153 19.20 -10.39 -0.49
N GLU A 154 19.66 -10.70 -1.69
CA GLU A 154 20.98 -10.26 -2.20
C GLU A 154 21.09 -8.73 -2.19
N MET A 155 20.09 -8.05 -2.77
CA MET A 155 20.05 -6.59 -2.80
C MET A 155 19.94 -5.96 -1.41
N LEU A 156 19.20 -6.59 -0.48
CA LEU A 156 19.12 -6.14 0.91
C LEU A 156 20.46 -6.30 1.63
N CYS A 157 21.18 -7.40 1.40
CA CYS A 157 22.51 -7.61 1.96
C CYS A 157 23.51 -6.56 1.43
N GLU A 158 23.49 -6.30 0.13
CA GLU A 158 24.29 -5.23 -0.48
C GLU A 158 23.94 -3.85 0.12
N PHE A 159 22.64 -3.56 0.26
CA PHE A 159 22.15 -2.33 0.88
C PHE A 159 22.65 -2.18 2.33
N HIS A 160 22.50 -3.22 3.15
CA HIS A 160 22.94 -3.21 4.55
C HIS A 160 24.46 -3.05 4.66
N ASN A 161 25.22 -3.91 3.97
CA ASN A 161 26.68 -3.88 4.00
C ASN A 161 27.25 -2.57 3.46
N GLY A 162 26.60 -2.01 2.45
CA GLY A 162 26.94 -0.72 1.86
C GLY A 162 26.78 0.43 2.85
N ILE A 163 25.62 0.56 3.50
CA ILE A 163 25.39 1.58 4.53
C ILE A 163 26.35 1.41 5.69
N ARG A 164 26.58 0.17 6.14
CA ARG A 164 27.52 -0.15 7.21
C ARG A 164 28.93 0.32 6.87
N THR A 165 29.41 -0.01 5.67
CA THR A 165 30.74 0.39 5.19
C THR A 165 30.86 1.90 5.07
N ALA A 166 29.86 2.57 4.50
CA ALA A 166 29.84 4.04 4.40
C ALA A 166 29.88 4.69 5.79
N ALA A 167 29.13 4.14 6.75
CA ALA A 167 29.11 4.62 8.12
C ALA A 167 30.46 4.39 8.83
N GLN A 168 31.05 3.20 8.71
CA GLN A 168 32.39 2.92 9.25
C GLN A 168 33.42 3.90 8.69
N ASN A 169 33.42 4.12 7.37
CA ASN A 169 34.35 5.04 6.71
C ASN A 169 34.23 6.47 7.24
N TYR A 170 33.03 6.93 7.58
CA TYR A 170 32.77 8.29 8.06
C TYR A 170 32.98 8.46 9.57
N TYR A 171 32.53 7.50 10.39
CA TYR A 171 32.58 7.56 11.85
C TYR A 171 33.95 7.19 12.43
N ASN A 172 34.81 6.50 11.67
CA ASN A 172 36.18 6.19 12.08
C ASN A 172 37.20 7.29 11.76
N ILE A 173 36.80 8.36 11.05
CA ILE A 173 37.67 9.50 10.78
C ILE A 173 38.01 10.19 12.09
N LYS A 174 39.32 10.38 12.35
CA LYS A 174 39.80 11.11 13.52
C LYS A 174 39.38 12.57 13.40
N THR A 175 39.11 13.21 14.54
CA THR A 175 38.69 14.63 14.58
C THR A 175 39.66 15.55 13.85
N THR A 176 40.96 15.30 13.99
CA THR A 176 42.04 16.07 13.35
C THR A 176 42.01 16.03 11.82
N ASP A 177 41.42 14.97 11.26
CA ASP A 177 41.36 14.71 9.82
C ASP A 177 39.93 14.96 9.29
N LEU A 178 38.97 15.24 10.17
CA LEU A 178 37.57 15.44 9.79
C LEU A 178 37.43 16.74 9.00
N LYS A 179 36.64 16.70 7.93
CA LYS A 179 36.47 17.79 6.97
C LYS A 179 35.07 17.71 6.38
N LEU A 180 34.58 18.84 5.89
CA LEU A 180 33.24 18.93 5.29
C LEU A 180 33.03 17.91 4.16
N GLU A 181 34.07 17.70 3.33
CA GLU A 181 34.09 16.77 2.20
C GLU A 181 33.78 15.32 2.58
N HIS A 182 34.08 14.92 3.81
CA HIS A 182 33.79 13.57 4.31
C HIS A 182 32.29 13.36 4.56
N ASN A 183 31.52 14.42 4.84
CA ASN A 183 30.06 14.32 4.98
C ASN A 183 29.36 14.47 3.62
N LYS A 184 29.75 15.46 2.82
CA LYS A 184 29.19 15.70 1.49
C LYS A 184 30.30 16.04 0.51
N LYS A 185 30.32 15.35 -0.62
CA LYS A 185 31.29 15.52 -1.70
C LYS A 185 31.29 16.97 -2.23
N PRO A 186 32.45 17.63 -2.32
CA PRO A 186 32.64 18.86 -3.11
C PRO A 186 32.58 18.56 -4.61
N GLU A 187 32.14 19.53 -5.42
CA GLU A 187 31.97 19.37 -6.88
C GLU A 187 33.24 18.82 -7.57
N ASP A 188 34.43 19.14 -7.07
CA ASP A 188 35.73 18.77 -7.65
C ASP A 188 36.37 17.47 -7.11
N SER A 189 35.74 16.77 -6.17
CA SER A 189 36.29 15.53 -5.62
C SER A 189 35.94 14.32 -6.50
N ASN A 190 36.73 13.25 -6.45
CA ASN A 190 36.37 11.95 -7.04
C ASN A 190 35.81 10.95 -6.03
N LYS A 191 35.89 11.25 -4.72
CA LYS A 191 35.39 10.37 -3.65
C LYS A 191 34.03 10.86 -3.15
N PRO A 192 33.00 10.00 -3.07
CA PRO A 192 31.72 10.36 -2.48
C PRO A 192 31.87 10.62 -0.97
N GLY A 193 31.15 11.62 -0.45
CA GLY A 193 30.98 11.79 0.99
C GLY A 193 29.91 10.83 1.52
N PHE A 194 29.77 10.78 2.85
CA PHE A 194 28.79 9.90 3.49
C PHE A 194 27.36 10.09 2.97
N MET A 195 26.92 11.35 2.79
CA MET A 195 25.60 11.68 2.25
C MET A 195 25.38 11.19 0.82
N ASP A 196 26.42 11.25 -0.01
CA ASP A 196 26.33 10.83 -1.41
C ASP A 196 26.16 9.30 -1.47
N GLU A 197 26.84 8.56 -0.59
CA GLU A 197 26.62 7.12 -0.44
C GLU A 197 25.20 6.81 0.07
N LEU A 198 24.69 7.54 1.09
CA LEU A 198 23.30 7.37 1.53
C LEU A 198 22.30 7.62 0.38
N SER A 199 22.59 8.58 -0.50
CA SER A 199 21.74 8.90 -1.65
C SER A 199 21.76 7.76 -2.69
N ARG A 200 22.92 7.17 -2.96
CA ARG A 200 23.03 5.98 -3.81
C ARG A 200 22.26 4.78 -3.27
N PHE A 201 22.22 4.61 -1.95
CA PHE A 201 21.41 3.55 -1.34
C PHE A 201 19.92 3.85 -1.39
N GLN A 202 19.52 5.13 -1.41
CA GLN A 202 18.13 5.52 -1.66
C GLN A 202 17.65 5.06 -3.04
N ASP A 203 18.50 5.15 -4.06
CA ASP A 203 18.19 4.67 -5.42
C ASP A 203 18.01 3.14 -5.49
N LYS A 204 18.49 2.40 -4.48
CA LYS A 204 18.27 0.95 -4.35
C LYS A 204 16.92 0.60 -3.73
N VAL A 205 16.21 1.55 -3.13
CA VAL A 205 14.94 1.29 -2.45
C VAL A 205 13.85 0.79 -3.41
N PRO A 206 13.55 1.46 -4.55
CA PRO A 206 12.53 0.99 -5.49
C PRO A 206 12.76 -0.44 -6.01
N PRO A 207 13.94 -0.82 -6.54
CA PRO A 207 14.12 -2.17 -7.08
C PRO A 207 14.08 -3.26 -6.00
N ILE A 208 14.43 -2.97 -4.74
CA ILE A 208 14.23 -3.93 -3.63
C ILE A 208 12.74 -4.12 -3.35
N LEU A 209 11.96 -3.03 -3.31
CA LEU A 209 10.50 -3.10 -3.10
C LEU A 209 9.80 -3.88 -4.21
N GLU A 210 10.21 -3.70 -5.47
CA GLU A 210 9.70 -4.47 -6.61
C GLU A 210 9.92 -5.98 -6.44
N ASN A 211 11.11 -6.38 -5.99
CA ASN A 211 11.42 -7.79 -5.75
C ASN A 211 10.71 -8.36 -4.50
N LEU A 212 10.29 -7.51 -3.55
CA LEU A 212 9.49 -7.88 -2.38
C LEU A 212 7.98 -7.77 -2.60
N TYR A 213 7.50 -7.37 -3.77
CA TYR A 213 6.09 -7.01 -4.00
C TYR A 213 5.08 -8.09 -3.60
N HIS A 214 5.41 -9.37 -3.81
CA HIS A 214 4.55 -10.51 -3.46
C HIS A 214 4.61 -10.88 -1.97
N GLU A 215 5.58 -10.35 -1.22
CA GLU A 215 5.79 -10.55 0.22
C GLU A 215 5.46 -9.26 0.98
N THR A 216 4.17 -8.92 1.03
CA THR A 216 3.68 -7.59 1.40
C THR A 216 4.11 -7.11 2.79
N SER A 217 4.32 -8.02 3.74
CA SER A 217 4.83 -7.68 5.09
C SER A 217 6.29 -7.23 5.05
N TYR A 218 7.14 -7.92 4.30
CA TYR A 218 8.55 -7.55 4.12
C TYR A 218 8.72 -6.27 3.30
N ALA A 219 7.89 -6.07 2.28
CA ALA A 219 7.86 -4.83 1.51
C ALA A 219 7.49 -3.62 2.39
N ALA A 220 6.50 -3.76 3.28
CA ALA A 220 6.10 -2.70 4.20
C ALA A 220 7.21 -2.37 5.22
N GLU A 221 7.84 -3.39 5.81
CA GLU A 221 8.98 -3.22 6.73
C GLU A 221 10.17 -2.55 6.03
N PHE A 222 10.49 -2.96 4.79
CA PHE A 222 11.57 -2.35 4.02
C PHE A 222 11.27 -0.92 3.60
N ASN A 223 10.02 -0.60 3.25
CA ASN A 223 9.61 0.76 2.93
C ASN A 223 9.87 1.71 4.12
N LEU A 224 9.60 1.26 5.35
CA LEU A 224 9.92 2.03 6.56
C LEU A 224 11.44 2.24 6.73
N ILE A 225 12.26 1.24 6.38
CA ILE A 225 13.72 1.37 6.37
C ILE A 225 14.16 2.43 5.35
N GLY A 226 13.59 2.42 4.13
CA GLY A 226 13.86 3.42 3.10
C GLY A 226 13.45 4.85 3.50
N GLN A 227 12.35 4.99 4.24
CA GLN A 227 11.93 6.28 4.83
C GLN A 227 12.93 6.76 5.88
N ASN A 228 13.33 5.89 6.81
CA ASN A 228 14.34 6.23 7.83
C ASN A 228 15.70 6.62 7.20
N LEU A 229 16.10 5.99 6.09
CA LEU A 229 17.29 6.37 5.33
C LEU A 229 17.17 7.79 4.76
N THR A 230 15.99 8.14 4.22
CA THR A 230 15.72 9.48 3.68
C THR A 230 15.83 10.55 4.77
N GLU A 231 15.18 10.30 5.91
CA GLU A 231 15.22 11.20 7.08
C GLU A 231 16.65 11.38 7.59
N LEU A 232 17.39 10.28 7.77
CA LEU A 232 18.79 10.31 8.20
C LEU A 232 19.67 11.13 7.25
N ARG A 233 19.57 10.88 5.94
CA ARG A 233 20.33 11.61 4.92
C ARG A 233 20.09 13.12 5.04
N ASP A 234 18.84 13.50 5.23
CA ASP A 234 18.44 14.89 5.32
C ASP A 234 18.92 15.55 6.62
N HIS A 235 18.87 14.83 7.73
CA HIS A 235 19.29 15.34 9.04
C HIS A 235 20.81 15.41 9.20
N ILE A 236 21.56 14.49 8.61
CA ILE A 236 23.01 14.43 8.80
C ILE A 236 23.81 15.43 7.95
N ASN A 237 23.14 16.25 7.14
CA ASN A 237 23.75 17.19 6.22
C ASN A 237 24.44 18.37 6.93
N PHE A 238 25.73 18.19 7.20
CA PHE A 238 26.51 19.13 7.98
C PHE A 238 26.74 20.46 7.24
N ALA A 239 27.00 20.41 5.93
CA ALA A 239 27.18 21.60 5.10
C ALA A 239 25.93 22.49 5.10
N MET A 240 24.77 21.84 5.03
CA MET A 240 23.48 22.51 5.11
C MET A 240 23.25 23.12 6.50
N HIS A 241 23.56 22.37 7.56
CA HIS A 241 23.41 22.84 8.94
C HIS A 241 24.23 24.11 9.20
N ILE A 242 25.52 24.11 8.87
CA ILE A 242 26.41 25.25 9.17
C ILE A 242 26.16 26.48 8.28
N SER A 243 25.52 26.31 7.12
CA SER A 243 25.23 27.42 6.18
C SER A 243 23.90 28.13 6.46
N ARG A 244 23.06 27.59 7.35
CA ARG A 244 21.71 28.10 7.61
C ARG A 244 21.57 28.76 8.98
N THR A 245 20.48 29.49 9.15
CA THR A 245 20.06 30.08 10.44
C THR A 245 19.09 29.16 11.18
N ASP A 246 18.96 29.34 12.49
CA ASP A 246 17.99 28.60 13.32
C ASP A 246 16.56 28.74 12.79
N ALA A 247 16.19 29.95 12.33
CA ALA A 247 14.90 30.21 11.73
C ALA A 247 14.70 29.42 10.44
N GLN A 248 15.72 29.38 9.55
CA GLN A 248 15.67 28.59 8.32
C GLN A 248 15.63 27.08 8.60
N MET A 249 16.34 26.57 9.61
CA MET A 249 16.28 25.16 10.01
C MET A 249 14.90 24.78 10.53
N LYS A 250 14.32 25.62 11.41
CA LYS A 250 12.94 25.44 11.88
C LYS A 250 11.96 25.50 10.73
N GLN A 251 12.10 26.49 9.85
CA GLN A 251 11.28 26.67 8.66
C GLN A 251 11.31 25.45 7.75
N MET A 252 12.44 24.77 7.60
CA MET A 252 12.52 23.57 6.77
C MET A 252 11.98 22.32 7.43
N SER A 253 12.04 22.18 8.74
CA SER A 253 11.31 21.08 9.39
C SER A 253 9.81 21.34 9.37
N THR A 254 9.38 22.60 9.49
CA THR A 254 7.97 22.97 9.25
C THR A 254 7.60 22.87 7.77
N ALA A 255 8.50 23.18 6.84
CA ALA A 255 8.27 23.08 5.41
C ALA A 255 8.31 21.63 4.95
N LYS A 256 9.14 20.73 5.49
CA LYS A 256 9.06 19.29 5.19
C LYS A 256 7.87 18.60 5.85
N SER A 257 7.45 19.08 7.03
CA SER A 257 6.17 18.71 7.64
C SER A 257 4.98 19.26 6.83
N ALA A 258 5.11 20.43 6.19
CA ALA A 258 4.06 21.07 5.37
C ALA A 258 4.12 20.73 3.87
N GLU A 259 5.26 20.30 3.32
CA GLU A 259 5.50 19.96 1.91
C GLU A 259 4.91 18.58 1.57
N ALA A 260 4.49 17.82 2.60
CA ALA A 260 3.69 16.60 2.44
C ALA A 260 2.28 16.68 3.07
N ILE A 261 1.94 17.79 3.75
CA ILE A 261 0.59 18.03 4.28
C ILE A 261 -0.10 19.05 3.37
N LEU A 262 -0.58 18.55 2.24
CA LEU A 262 -1.48 19.30 1.38
C LEU A 262 -2.83 19.50 2.09
N PRO A 263 -3.61 20.53 1.72
CA PRO A 263 -4.97 20.69 2.21
C PRO A 263 -5.78 19.39 2.04
N LEU A 264 -6.64 19.07 3.01
CA LEU A 264 -7.41 17.82 3.00
C LEU A 264 -8.31 17.65 1.77
N ASP A 265 -8.75 18.76 1.19
CA ASP A 265 -9.56 18.83 -0.02
C ASP A 265 -8.73 18.89 -1.31
N HIS A 266 -7.40 18.84 -1.22
CA HIS A 266 -6.54 18.83 -2.39
C HIS A 266 -6.76 17.54 -3.23
N PRO A 267 -6.92 17.64 -4.56
CA PRO A 267 -7.25 16.49 -5.41
C PRO A 267 -6.27 15.32 -5.28
N GLU A 268 -4.98 15.60 -5.12
CA GLU A 268 -3.96 14.57 -4.97
C GLU A 268 -4.10 13.80 -3.63
N VAL A 269 -4.44 14.48 -2.54
CA VAL A 269 -4.67 13.85 -1.24
C VAL A 269 -5.88 12.93 -1.31
N LEU A 270 -6.96 13.40 -1.94
CA LEU A 270 -8.17 12.61 -2.16
C LEU A 270 -7.90 11.38 -3.04
N ALA A 271 -7.16 11.56 -4.14
CA ALA A 271 -6.79 10.47 -5.04
C ALA A 271 -5.86 9.45 -4.36
N GLN A 272 -4.90 9.91 -3.54
CA GLN A 272 -4.02 9.04 -2.76
C GLN A 272 -4.81 8.29 -1.68
N PHE A 273 -5.70 8.98 -0.96
CA PHE A 273 -6.58 8.37 0.02
C PHE A 273 -7.43 7.25 -0.60
N ASN A 274 -8.10 7.53 -1.73
CA ASN A 274 -8.95 6.52 -2.39
C ASN A 274 -8.14 5.30 -2.84
N ARG A 275 -7.00 5.51 -3.51
CA ARG A 275 -6.12 4.41 -3.95
C ARG A 275 -5.65 3.58 -2.76
N SER A 276 -5.20 4.23 -1.69
CA SER A 276 -4.73 3.56 -0.48
C SER A 276 -5.84 2.83 0.26
N LEU A 277 -7.03 3.41 0.40
CA LEU A 277 -8.18 2.80 1.07
C LEU A 277 -8.60 1.51 0.36
N TYR A 278 -8.81 1.57 -0.95
CA TYR A 278 -9.23 0.39 -1.71
C TYR A 278 -8.11 -0.67 -1.79
N ALA A 279 -6.84 -0.27 -1.93
CA ALA A 279 -5.72 -1.20 -1.91
C ALA A 279 -5.57 -1.89 -0.54
N TRP A 280 -5.71 -1.14 0.56
CA TRP A 280 -5.67 -1.69 1.91
C TRP A 280 -6.80 -2.69 2.13
N VAL A 281 -8.03 -2.33 1.76
CA VAL A 281 -9.22 -3.20 1.90
C VAL A 281 -9.08 -4.47 1.07
N LYS A 282 -8.57 -4.37 -0.16
CA LYS A 282 -8.31 -5.52 -1.05
C LYS A 282 -7.41 -6.57 -0.39
N ASN A 283 -6.46 -6.13 0.44
CA ASN A 283 -5.47 -6.98 1.10
C ASN A 283 -5.93 -7.54 2.45
N LEU A 284 -7.10 -7.16 2.94
CA LEU A 284 -7.68 -7.77 4.14
C LEU A 284 -8.19 -9.17 3.82
N THR A 285 -8.16 -10.09 4.80
CA THR A 285 -8.89 -11.35 4.66
C THR A 285 -10.41 -11.07 4.66
N PRO A 286 -11.23 -11.92 4.04
CA PRO A 286 -12.69 -11.75 4.05
C PRO A 286 -13.27 -11.62 5.46
N GLU A 287 -12.69 -12.32 6.44
CA GLU A 287 -13.09 -12.30 7.85
C GLU A 287 -12.72 -10.97 8.52
N LYS A 288 -11.47 -10.50 8.34
CA LYS A 288 -11.03 -9.20 8.89
C LYS A 288 -11.85 -8.06 8.29
N PHE A 289 -12.09 -8.09 6.99
CA PHE A 289 -12.95 -7.09 6.33
C PHE A 289 -14.37 -7.11 6.89
N ALA A 290 -15.01 -8.29 6.94
CA ALA A 290 -16.37 -8.41 7.50
C ALA A 290 -16.44 -7.97 8.96
N ALA A 291 -15.44 -8.29 9.79
CA ALA A 291 -15.37 -7.85 11.18
C ALA A 291 -15.30 -6.33 11.32
N VAL A 292 -14.49 -5.65 10.49
CA VAL A 292 -14.38 -4.17 10.50
C VAL A 292 -15.70 -3.52 10.09
N ILE A 293 -16.36 -4.02 9.03
CA ILE A 293 -17.65 -3.50 8.59
C ILE A 293 -18.74 -3.77 9.65
N ASN A 294 -18.82 -4.98 10.21
CA ASN A 294 -19.81 -5.32 11.23
C ASN A 294 -19.65 -4.47 12.49
N LYS A 295 -18.42 -4.26 12.96
CA LYS A 295 -18.14 -3.37 14.09
C LYS A 295 -18.58 -1.93 13.82
N THR A 296 -18.40 -1.46 12.58
CA THR A 296 -18.87 -0.15 12.14
C THR A 296 -20.41 -0.10 12.15
N ILE A 297 -21.07 -1.15 11.68
CA ILE A 297 -22.53 -1.28 11.71
C ILE A 297 -23.04 -1.30 13.15
N GLU A 298 -22.39 -1.98 14.09
CA GLU A 298 -22.79 -1.98 15.50
C GLU A 298 -22.75 -0.56 16.11
N HIS A 299 -21.72 0.22 15.79
CA HIS A 299 -21.63 1.63 16.22
C HIS A 299 -22.71 2.49 15.54
N TYR A 300 -22.97 2.21 14.26
CA TYR A 300 -24.07 2.80 13.52
C TYR A 300 -25.43 2.35 14.06
N GLU A 301 -25.64 1.17 14.60
CA GLU A 301 -26.94 0.74 15.12
C GLU A 301 -27.16 1.23 16.57
N GLY A 302 -26.09 1.40 17.35
CA GLY A 302 -26.15 1.81 18.76
C GLY A 302 -26.58 3.26 19.06
N GLY A 303 -26.98 4.05 18.06
CA GLY A 303 -27.46 5.43 18.26
C GLY A 303 -28.98 5.56 18.15
N ILE A 304 -29.56 6.54 18.86
CA ILE A 304 -31.00 6.76 19.05
C ILE A 304 -31.71 7.33 17.80
N SER A 305 -31.52 6.75 16.61
CA SER A 305 -32.17 7.25 15.39
C SER A 305 -33.05 6.18 14.74
N LEU A 306 -34.34 6.48 14.63
CA LEU A 306 -35.41 5.65 14.07
C LEU A 306 -35.29 5.41 12.54
N THR A 307 -34.15 5.70 11.91
CA THR A 307 -33.98 5.67 10.44
C THR A 307 -32.82 4.79 9.96
N ARG A 308 -32.29 3.92 10.83
CA ARG A 308 -31.08 3.14 10.58
C ARG A 308 -31.37 1.71 10.08
N TYR A 309 -31.80 1.58 8.82
CA TYR A 309 -32.23 0.30 8.23
C TYR A 309 -31.16 -0.44 7.40
N ARG A 310 -30.04 0.22 7.10
CA ARG A 310 -29.04 -0.30 6.15
C ARG A 310 -28.10 -1.36 6.74
N GLY A 311 -28.00 -1.44 8.06
CA GLY A 311 -27.11 -2.38 8.75
C GLY A 311 -27.40 -3.85 8.39
N PRO A 312 -28.66 -4.32 8.54
CA PRO A 312 -29.06 -5.67 8.13
C PRO A 312 -28.77 -6.00 6.67
N GLU A 313 -29.11 -5.11 5.72
CA GLU A 313 -28.87 -5.30 4.29
C GLU A 313 -27.39 -5.47 3.96
N VAL A 314 -26.53 -4.64 4.57
CA VAL A 314 -25.06 -4.74 4.38
C VAL A 314 -24.51 -6.03 5.01
N LYS A 315 -25.00 -6.43 6.19
CA LYS A 315 -24.61 -7.70 6.83
C LYS A 315 -24.97 -8.90 5.96
N GLU A 316 -26.14 -8.89 5.33
CA GLU A 316 -26.58 -9.93 4.41
C GLU A 316 -25.70 -9.95 3.15
N TYR A 317 -25.50 -8.79 2.51
CA TYR A 317 -24.62 -8.66 1.35
C TYR A 317 -23.20 -9.16 1.65
N LEU A 318 -22.64 -8.85 2.83
CA LEU A 318 -21.31 -9.33 3.22
C LEU A 318 -21.25 -10.86 3.28
N LYS A 319 -22.30 -11.53 3.75
CA LYS A 319 -22.35 -13.00 3.77
C LYS A 319 -22.40 -13.57 2.36
N GLU A 320 -23.24 -13.02 1.50
CA GLU A 320 -23.43 -13.52 0.14
C GLU A 320 -22.23 -13.24 -0.78
N SER A 321 -21.54 -12.11 -0.57
CA SER A 321 -20.43 -11.64 -1.41
C SER A 321 -19.05 -12.14 -0.97
N VAL A 322 -18.96 -13.12 -0.06
CA VAL A 322 -17.66 -13.58 0.51
C VAL A 322 -16.62 -14.00 -0.55
N HIS A 323 -17.09 -14.45 -1.72
CA HIS A 323 -16.27 -14.87 -2.86
C HIS A 323 -15.75 -13.70 -3.72
N LEU A 324 -16.26 -12.47 -3.50
CA LEU A 324 -15.82 -11.28 -4.22
C LEU A 324 -14.62 -10.63 -3.52
N PRO A 325 -13.71 -9.99 -4.27
CA PRO A 325 -12.67 -9.14 -3.71
C PRO A 325 -13.24 -8.05 -2.77
N ASN A 326 -12.57 -7.81 -1.64
CA ASN A 326 -13.06 -6.90 -0.60
C ASN A 326 -13.18 -5.44 -1.06
N ASP A 327 -12.30 -5.00 -1.95
CA ASP A 327 -12.37 -3.67 -2.59
C ASP A 327 -13.67 -3.48 -3.38
N ARG A 328 -14.09 -4.50 -4.14
CA ARG A 328 -15.39 -4.51 -4.83
C ARG A 328 -16.57 -4.51 -3.86
N ARG A 329 -16.47 -5.31 -2.80
CA ARG A 329 -17.51 -5.36 -1.74
C ARG A 329 -17.68 -4.00 -1.07
N LEU A 330 -16.57 -3.33 -0.73
CA LEU A 330 -16.61 -1.98 -0.17
C LEU A 330 -17.16 -0.96 -1.18
N ALA A 331 -16.73 -1.02 -2.44
CA ALA A 331 -17.20 -0.12 -3.49
C ALA A 331 -18.73 -0.20 -3.63
N PHE A 332 -19.28 -1.42 -3.67
CA PHE A 332 -20.72 -1.66 -3.68
C PHE A 332 -21.40 -1.09 -2.43
N ILE A 333 -20.88 -1.39 -1.23
CA ILE A 333 -21.41 -0.88 0.05
C ILE A 333 -21.36 0.65 0.13
N LEU A 334 -20.39 1.34 -0.47
CA LEU A 334 -20.37 2.80 -0.41
C LEU A 334 -21.28 3.44 -1.45
N ALA A 335 -21.29 2.90 -2.68
CA ALA A 335 -21.94 3.53 -3.83
C ALA A 335 -23.45 3.27 -3.94
N THR A 336 -23.97 2.21 -3.31
CA THR A 336 -25.41 1.85 -3.35
C THR A 336 -26.23 2.44 -2.20
N ALA A 337 -25.67 3.41 -1.46
CA ALA A 337 -26.41 4.07 -0.40
C ALA A 337 -27.56 4.91 -0.99
N PRO A 338 -28.79 4.84 -0.43
CA PRO A 338 -29.94 5.61 -0.93
C PRO A 338 -29.72 7.12 -0.91
N ALA A 339 -28.86 7.59 -0.01
CA ALA A 339 -28.35 8.95 0.00
C ALA A 339 -26.81 8.90 -0.10
N GLU A 340 -26.24 9.73 -0.97
CA GLU A 340 -24.79 9.84 -1.17
C GLU A 340 -24.03 10.13 0.15
N PHE A 341 -24.74 10.66 1.16
CA PHE A 341 -24.24 11.03 2.49
C PHE A 341 -24.91 10.27 3.64
N GLY A 342 -25.19 8.98 3.47
CA GLY A 342 -25.77 8.16 4.52
C GLY A 342 -24.92 8.14 5.81
N ALA A 343 -25.57 8.14 6.99
CA ALA A 343 -24.89 8.06 8.27
C ALA A 343 -23.98 6.82 8.40
N LEU A 344 -24.33 5.70 7.76
CA LEU A 344 -23.45 4.53 7.68
C LEU A 344 -22.17 4.80 6.88
N ASN A 345 -22.23 5.53 5.77
CA ASN A 345 -21.04 5.88 4.98
C ASN A 345 -20.10 6.80 5.77
N LYS A 346 -20.64 7.71 6.60
CA LYS A 346 -19.85 8.54 7.52
C LYS A 346 -19.07 7.69 8.53
N ASP A 347 -19.75 6.75 9.16
CA ASP A 347 -19.09 5.86 10.11
C ASP A 347 -18.08 4.94 9.39
N LEU A 348 -18.42 4.39 8.22
CA LEU A 348 -17.49 3.58 7.41
C LEU A 348 -16.20 4.33 7.08
N ILE A 349 -16.28 5.51 6.46
CA ILE A 349 -15.07 6.28 6.11
C ILE A 349 -14.27 6.62 7.37
N ARG A 350 -14.94 6.96 8.48
CA ARG A 350 -14.26 7.28 9.74
C ARG A 350 -13.49 6.09 10.32
N TYR A 351 -14.15 4.94 10.50
CA TYR A 351 -13.53 3.77 11.13
C TYR A 351 -12.51 3.10 10.21
N LEU A 352 -12.80 3.00 8.90
CA LEU A 352 -11.85 2.45 7.94
C LEU A 352 -10.59 3.31 7.85
N THR A 353 -10.71 4.64 7.90
CA THR A 353 -9.53 5.53 7.94
C THR A 353 -8.71 5.31 9.21
N ASP A 354 -9.37 5.26 10.37
CA ASP A 354 -8.70 5.05 11.66
C ASP A 354 -7.94 3.70 11.68
N ASP A 355 -8.51 2.63 11.13
CA ASP A 355 -7.88 1.30 11.10
C ASP A 355 -6.80 1.18 10.01
N MET A 356 -7.02 1.74 8.82
CA MET A 356 -6.03 1.81 7.74
C MET A 356 -4.73 2.51 8.21
N LEU A 357 -4.86 3.64 8.93
CA LEU A 357 -3.71 4.37 9.44
C LEU A 357 -2.99 3.63 10.59
N LYS A 358 -3.70 2.81 11.38
CA LYS A 358 -3.07 1.95 12.41
C LYS A 358 -2.28 0.80 11.79
N ASP A 359 -2.75 0.28 10.65
CA ASP A 359 -2.04 -0.74 9.86
C ASP A 359 -0.82 -0.16 9.11
N GLY A 360 -0.45 1.11 9.35
CA GLY A 360 0.80 1.71 8.86
C GLY A 360 0.73 2.32 7.47
N VAL A 361 -0.47 2.51 6.91
CA VAL A 361 -0.62 3.19 5.61
C VAL A 361 -0.23 4.66 5.71
N TYR A 362 0.73 5.07 4.87
CA TYR A 362 1.30 6.41 4.88
C TYR A 362 0.42 7.41 4.12
N LEU A 363 -0.31 8.25 4.85
CA LEU A 363 -1.11 9.36 4.33
C LEU A 363 -0.90 10.59 5.24
N PRO A 364 0.18 11.37 5.07
CA PRO A 364 0.59 12.41 6.03
C PRO A 364 -0.47 13.48 6.26
N SER A 365 -1.16 13.91 5.20
CA SER A 365 -2.24 14.90 5.29
C SER A 365 -3.44 14.39 6.10
N VAL A 366 -3.83 13.13 5.86
CA VAL A 366 -4.96 12.48 6.53
C VAL A 366 -4.61 12.13 7.99
N ARG A 367 -3.41 11.60 8.22
CA ARG A 367 -2.87 11.29 9.55
C ARG A 367 -2.85 12.54 10.42
N SER A 368 -2.28 13.64 9.91
CA SER A 368 -2.27 14.93 10.60
C SER A 368 -3.68 15.40 10.96
N ALA A 369 -4.64 15.26 10.03
CA ALA A 369 -6.02 15.65 10.29
C ALA A 369 -6.75 14.76 11.31
N VAL A 370 -6.45 13.46 11.35
CA VAL A 370 -6.96 12.54 12.36
C VAL A 370 -6.40 12.90 13.74
N ASP A 371 -5.09 13.14 13.83
CA ASP A 371 -4.39 13.47 15.07
C ASP A 371 -4.86 14.83 15.63
N ASN A 372 -5.09 15.80 14.75
CA ASN A 372 -5.63 17.12 15.08
C ASN A 372 -7.17 17.15 15.22
N LYS A 373 -7.85 15.99 15.09
CA LYS A 373 -9.32 15.86 15.12
C LYS A 373 -10.08 16.68 14.07
N THR A 374 -9.40 17.19 13.05
CA THR A 374 -9.99 17.98 11.95
C THR A 374 -10.57 17.10 10.84
N PHE A 375 -10.14 15.83 10.72
CA PHE A 375 -10.70 14.89 9.75
C PHE A 375 -12.18 14.60 10.02
N LYS A 376 -12.57 14.50 11.30
CA LYS A 376 -13.92 14.15 11.73
C LYS A 376 -14.91 15.33 11.64
N VAL A 377 -14.44 16.51 11.23
CA VAL A 377 -15.30 17.67 10.94
C VAL A 377 -16.18 17.35 9.74
N GLU A 378 -17.47 17.65 9.86
CA GLU A 378 -18.50 17.25 8.90
C GLU A 378 -18.17 17.60 7.45
N LYS A 379 -17.66 18.81 7.20
CA LYS A 379 -17.24 19.26 5.86
C LYS A 379 -16.17 18.36 5.25
N ASN A 380 -15.13 18.02 6.02
CA ASN A 380 -14.02 17.21 5.52
C ASN A 380 -14.45 15.77 5.28
N LEU A 381 -15.19 15.19 6.23
CA LEU A 381 -15.70 13.83 6.09
C LEU A 381 -16.63 13.69 4.87
N THR A 382 -17.48 14.70 4.63
CA THR A 382 -18.35 14.81 3.46
C THR A 382 -17.55 14.75 2.15
N THR A 383 -16.47 15.54 2.03
CA THR A 383 -15.59 15.53 0.85
C THR A 383 -15.00 14.15 0.58
N TYR A 384 -14.54 13.45 1.62
CA TYR A 384 -13.92 12.13 1.48
C TYR A 384 -14.94 11.06 1.10
N ILE A 385 -16.16 11.12 1.64
CA ILE A 385 -17.25 10.22 1.23
C ILE A 385 -17.56 10.40 -0.26
N GLN A 386 -17.76 11.64 -0.72
CA GLN A 386 -18.04 11.91 -2.14
C GLN A 386 -16.91 11.42 -3.04
N SER A 387 -15.67 11.73 -2.66
CA SER A 387 -14.50 11.32 -3.44
C SER A 387 -14.40 9.80 -3.51
N THR A 388 -14.63 9.10 -2.40
CA THR A 388 -14.57 7.63 -2.34
C THR A 388 -15.68 6.98 -3.15
N ILE A 389 -16.90 7.54 -3.13
CA ILE A 389 -18.03 7.05 -3.93
C ILE A 389 -17.81 7.32 -5.42
N ALA A 390 -17.32 8.50 -5.78
CA ALA A 390 -16.98 8.82 -7.17
C ALA A 390 -15.91 7.87 -7.71
N TYR A 391 -14.86 7.62 -6.91
CA TYR A 391 -13.85 6.63 -7.22
C TYR A 391 -14.46 5.22 -7.37
N ALA A 392 -15.39 4.84 -6.49
CA ALA A 392 -16.09 3.56 -6.56
C ALA A 392 -16.82 3.37 -7.90
N LYS A 393 -17.67 4.34 -8.24
CA LYS A 393 -18.49 4.36 -9.47
C LYS A 393 -17.63 4.35 -10.74
N ALA A 394 -16.45 4.96 -10.70
CA ALA A 394 -15.55 5.02 -11.86
C ALA A 394 -14.70 3.76 -12.07
N ASN A 395 -14.36 3.03 -10.99
CA ASN A 395 -13.36 1.95 -11.05
C ASN A 395 -13.92 0.54 -10.84
N TYR A 396 -15.18 0.41 -10.43
CA TYR A 396 -15.78 -0.89 -10.13
C TYR A 396 -17.13 -1.08 -10.82
N ASP A 397 -17.42 -2.34 -11.14
CA ASP A 397 -18.73 -2.79 -11.55
C ASP A 397 -19.63 -2.92 -10.32
N LEU A 398 -20.62 -2.05 -10.22
CA LEU A 398 -21.52 -1.93 -9.07
C LEU A 398 -22.78 -2.77 -9.20
N ARG A 399 -22.84 -3.70 -10.16
CA ARG A 399 -23.94 -4.67 -10.27
C ARG A 399 -24.08 -5.47 -8.98
N THR A 400 -25.32 -5.66 -8.54
CA THR A 400 -25.70 -6.50 -7.40
C THR A 400 -25.24 -7.94 -7.59
N ILE A 401 -25.17 -8.73 -6.52
CA ILE A 401 -24.85 -10.16 -6.63
C ILE A 401 -25.89 -10.87 -7.52
N ALA A 402 -27.16 -10.46 -7.45
CA ALA A 402 -28.22 -10.99 -8.32
C ALA A 402 -27.95 -10.68 -9.80
N GLU A 403 -27.59 -9.43 -10.13
CA GLU A 403 -27.24 -9.02 -11.50
C GLU A 403 -25.95 -9.69 -11.99
N LEU A 404 -24.95 -9.87 -11.12
CA LEU A 404 -23.71 -10.59 -11.45
C LEU A 404 -23.97 -12.07 -11.68
N LYS A 405 -24.85 -12.70 -10.88
CA LYS A 405 -25.32 -14.08 -11.08
C LYS A 405 -26.10 -14.21 -12.39
N GLN A 406 -27.00 -13.28 -12.68
CA GLN A 406 -27.77 -13.24 -13.91
C GLN A 406 -26.88 -13.03 -15.15
N ALA A 407 -25.91 -12.12 -15.07
CA ALA A 407 -24.93 -11.90 -16.13
C ALA A 407 -24.05 -13.14 -16.34
N SER A 408 -23.60 -13.79 -15.26
CA SER A 408 -22.82 -15.04 -15.34
C SER A 408 -23.63 -16.17 -15.94
N PHE A 409 -24.91 -16.29 -15.58
CA PHE A 409 -25.85 -17.26 -16.15
C PHE A 409 -25.97 -17.08 -17.67
N PHE A 410 -26.30 -15.87 -18.14
CA PHE A 410 -26.45 -15.62 -19.57
C PHE A 410 -25.13 -15.73 -20.33
N SER A 411 -24.02 -15.27 -19.75
CA SER A 411 -22.69 -15.42 -20.37
C SER A 411 -22.32 -16.88 -20.56
N ALA A 412 -22.53 -17.73 -19.54
CA ALA A 412 -22.27 -19.16 -19.66
C ALA A 412 -23.16 -19.80 -20.74
N MET A 413 -24.45 -19.47 -20.75
CA MET A 413 -25.39 -19.97 -21.75
C MET A 413 -24.99 -19.60 -23.18
N TYR A 414 -24.67 -18.32 -23.44
CA TYR A 414 -24.31 -17.87 -24.78
C TYR A 414 -22.95 -18.39 -25.24
N ASN A 415 -21.95 -18.44 -24.36
CA ASN A 415 -20.65 -19.03 -24.70
C ASN A 415 -20.80 -20.52 -25.04
N TRP A 416 -21.61 -21.26 -24.26
CA TRP A 416 -21.89 -22.66 -24.54
C TRP A 416 -22.59 -22.85 -25.90
N ILE A 417 -23.55 -21.99 -26.25
CA ILE A 417 -24.21 -22.01 -27.57
C ILE A 417 -23.22 -21.82 -28.71
N ASP A 418 -22.27 -20.90 -28.57
CA ASP A 418 -21.25 -20.65 -29.60
C ASP A 418 -20.27 -21.83 -29.78
N GLU A 419 -20.02 -22.59 -28.71
CA GLU A 419 -19.18 -23.80 -28.75
C GLU A 419 -19.87 -25.03 -29.39
N LEU A 420 -21.19 -25.00 -29.62
CA LEU A 420 -21.91 -26.14 -30.19
C LEU A 420 -21.45 -26.43 -31.63
N PRO A 421 -21.29 -27.71 -32.02
CA PRO A 421 -21.19 -28.08 -33.42
C PRO A 421 -22.40 -27.58 -34.21
N ASP A 422 -22.20 -27.12 -35.45
CA ASP A 422 -23.25 -26.48 -36.24
C ASP A 422 -24.45 -27.42 -36.50
N ASP A 423 -24.20 -28.71 -36.70
CA ASP A 423 -25.24 -29.72 -36.87
C ASP A 423 -26.08 -29.89 -35.58
N VAL A 424 -25.44 -29.86 -34.41
CA VAL A 424 -26.10 -29.92 -33.11
C VAL A 424 -26.93 -28.67 -32.87
N PHE A 425 -26.40 -27.49 -33.20
CA PHE A 425 -27.11 -26.23 -33.07
C PHE A 425 -28.34 -26.15 -33.98
N THR A 426 -28.17 -26.44 -35.28
CA THR A 426 -29.28 -26.43 -36.24
C THR A 426 -30.35 -27.45 -35.85
N LYS A 427 -29.95 -28.64 -35.37
CA LYS A 427 -30.89 -29.63 -34.84
C LYS A 427 -31.64 -29.13 -33.62
N MET A 428 -30.96 -28.46 -32.68
CA MET A 428 -31.59 -27.87 -31.48
C MET A 428 -32.69 -26.86 -31.87
N ILE A 429 -32.39 -25.96 -32.81
CA ILE A 429 -33.38 -24.97 -33.29
C ILE A 429 -34.51 -25.68 -34.05
N GLY A 430 -34.20 -26.65 -34.92
CA GLY A 430 -35.21 -27.42 -35.65
C GLY A 430 -36.18 -28.18 -34.73
N ASP A 431 -35.65 -28.89 -33.72
CA ASP A 431 -36.44 -29.57 -32.69
C ASP A 431 -37.36 -28.58 -31.94
N THR A 432 -36.82 -27.40 -31.61
CA THR A 432 -37.56 -26.33 -30.92
C THR A 432 -38.72 -25.83 -31.79
N THR A 433 -38.48 -25.61 -33.08
CA THR A 433 -39.50 -25.19 -34.05
C THR A 433 -40.61 -26.22 -34.17
N VAL A 434 -40.28 -27.51 -34.31
CA VAL A 434 -41.26 -28.60 -34.37
C VAL A 434 -42.10 -28.65 -33.09
N GLU A 435 -41.47 -28.52 -31.93
CA GLU A 435 -42.19 -28.52 -30.67
C GLU A 435 -43.11 -27.31 -30.50
N TYR A 436 -42.63 -26.11 -30.83
CA TYR A 436 -43.43 -24.89 -30.82
C TYR A 436 -44.67 -25.03 -31.72
N GLU A 437 -44.49 -25.49 -32.97
CA GLU A 437 -45.61 -25.70 -33.90
C GLU A 437 -46.61 -26.72 -33.38
N ARG A 438 -46.15 -27.80 -32.75
CA ARG A 438 -47.01 -28.79 -32.11
C ARG A 438 -47.82 -28.19 -30.96
N ARG A 439 -47.20 -27.39 -30.09
CA ARG A 439 -47.88 -26.69 -28.96
C ARG A 439 -48.90 -25.68 -29.49
N ARG A 440 -48.54 -24.91 -30.52
CA ARG A 440 -49.44 -23.98 -31.21
C ARG A 440 -50.64 -24.71 -31.82
N LYS A 441 -50.43 -25.80 -32.56
CA LYS A 441 -51.52 -26.62 -33.16
C LYS A 441 -52.48 -27.17 -32.10
N LYS A 442 -52.00 -27.50 -30.90
CA LYS A 442 -52.85 -27.91 -29.76
C LYS A 442 -53.64 -26.74 -29.18
N ALA A 443 -53.05 -25.55 -29.08
CA ALA A 443 -53.72 -24.33 -28.62
C ALA A 443 -54.73 -23.78 -29.64
N TRP A 444 -54.52 -24.03 -30.94
CA TRP A 444 -55.39 -23.68 -32.08
C TRP A 444 -56.75 -24.38 -32.11
N LYS A 445 -57.09 -25.19 -31.10
CA LYS A 445 -58.49 -25.60 -30.87
C LYS A 445 -59.37 -24.47 -30.30
N LEU A 446 -58.80 -23.27 -30.07
CA LEU A 446 -59.52 -22.07 -29.61
C LEU A 446 -59.58 -20.99 -30.72
N PRO A 447 -60.75 -20.43 -31.07
CA PRO A 447 -60.95 -19.58 -32.26
C PRO A 447 -60.21 -18.23 -32.30
N MET A 448 -59.55 -17.83 -31.21
CA MET A 448 -59.08 -16.44 -31.00
C MET A 448 -57.62 -16.19 -31.46
N PHE A 449 -56.89 -17.20 -31.94
CA PHE A 449 -55.44 -17.13 -32.21
C PHE A 449 -55.02 -17.35 -33.69
N SER A 450 -55.93 -17.14 -34.64
CA SER A 450 -55.70 -17.45 -36.06
C SER A 450 -54.86 -16.42 -36.84
N SER A 451 -54.62 -15.23 -36.29
CA SER A 451 -53.98 -14.10 -37.01
C SER A 451 -52.52 -13.80 -36.60
N ALA A 452 -51.94 -14.53 -35.65
CA ALA A 452 -50.56 -14.26 -35.21
C ALA A 452 -49.51 -14.79 -36.21
N PRO A 453 -48.49 -13.99 -36.58
CA PRO A 453 -47.47 -14.40 -37.54
C PRO A 453 -46.69 -15.65 -37.07
N LEU A 454 -46.29 -16.48 -38.04
CA LEU A 454 -45.49 -17.69 -37.83
C LEU A 454 -44.06 -17.32 -37.44
N ARG A 455 -43.74 -17.51 -36.15
CA ARG A 455 -42.38 -17.29 -35.66
C ARG A 455 -41.36 -18.29 -36.24
N SER A 456 -41.81 -19.45 -36.72
CA SER A 456 -40.97 -20.44 -37.38
C SER A 456 -40.32 -19.88 -38.65
N ASP A 457 -41.04 -19.09 -39.44
CA ASP A 457 -40.52 -18.47 -40.67
C ASP A 457 -39.49 -17.36 -40.38
N GLU A 458 -39.66 -16.63 -39.28
CA GLU A 458 -38.67 -15.66 -38.78
C GLU A 458 -37.39 -16.36 -38.33
N VAL A 459 -37.51 -17.40 -37.51
CA VAL A 459 -36.37 -18.16 -37.00
C VAL A 459 -35.59 -18.83 -38.14
N ASN A 460 -36.30 -19.42 -39.12
CA ASN A 460 -35.66 -20.04 -40.28
C ASN A 460 -34.86 -19.01 -41.11
N ARG A 461 -35.36 -17.79 -41.29
CA ARG A 461 -34.60 -16.71 -41.95
C ARG A 461 -33.33 -16.34 -41.19
N HIS A 462 -33.37 -16.38 -39.85
CA HIS A 462 -32.17 -16.19 -39.05
C HIS A 462 -31.18 -17.36 -39.19
N LEU A 463 -31.67 -18.61 -39.25
CA LEU A 463 -30.83 -19.79 -39.50
C LEU A 463 -30.11 -19.73 -40.86
N ASP A 464 -30.77 -19.24 -41.90
CA ASP A 464 -30.16 -19.09 -43.23
C ASP A 464 -29.00 -18.07 -43.23
N SER A 465 -28.95 -17.19 -42.22
CA SER A 465 -27.88 -16.19 -42.03
C SER A 465 -26.68 -16.65 -41.19
N ILE A 466 -26.71 -17.90 -40.67
CA ILE A 466 -25.66 -18.46 -39.79
C ILE A 466 -24.26 -18.37 -40.37
N GLN A 467 -24.11 -18.42 -41.70
CA GLN A 467 -22.79 -18.37 -42.35
C GLN A 467 -22.01 -17.07 -42.07
N HIS A 468 -22.67 -16.04 -41.52
CA HIS A 468 -22.07 -14.71 -41.28
C HIS A 468 -22.20 -14.21 -39.84
N GLU A 469 -22.83 -14.95 -38.92
CA GLU A 469 -23.07 -14.51 -37.54
C GLU A 469 -22.78 -15.62 -36.50
N SER A 470 -22.46 -15.23 -35.26
CA SER A 470 -22.30 -16.22 -34.18
C SER A 470 -23.64 -16.84 -33.76
N LYS A 471 -23.61 -18.11 -33.34
CA LYS A 471 -24.81 -18.84 -32.90
C LYS A 471 -25.47 -18.17 -31.70
N ALA A 472 -24.66 -17.63 -30.78
CA ALA A 472 -25.13 -16.86 -29.64
C ALA A 472 -25.86 -15.59 -30.06
N LYS A 473 -25.32 -14.85 -31.05
CA LYS A 473 -25.98 -13.65 -31.59
C LYS A 473 -27.33 -14.00 -32.20
N LEU A 474 -27.41 -15.11 -32.94
CA LEU A 474 -28.65 -15.59 -33.52
C LEU A 474 -29.69 -15.90 -32.44
N VAL A 475 -29.31 -16.64 -31.39
CA VAL A 475 -30.22 -16.95 -30.27
C VAL A 475 -30.66 -15.68 -29.53
N ALA A 476 -29.75 -14.72 -29.34
CA ALA A 476 -30.08 -13.43 -28.73
C ALA A 476 -31.10 -12.64 -29.59
N LEU A 477 -30.94 -12.64 -30.92
CA LEU A 477 -31.91 -12.03 -31.85
C LEU A 477 -33.26 -12.73 -31.79
N ILE A 478 -33.28 -14.07 -31.76
CA ILE A 478 -34.53 -14.82 -31.57
C ILE A 478 -35.20 -14.37 -30.27
N PHE A 479 -34.48 -14.34 -29.15
CA PHE A 479 -35.08 -13.93 -27.88
C PHE A 479 -35.60 -12.49 -27.93
N ALA A 480 -34.83 -11.55 -28.47
CA ALA A 480 -35.17 -10.13 -28.53
C ALA A 480 -36.35 -9.82 -29.45
N ASN A 481 -36.48 -10.51 -30.59
CA ASN A 481 -37.59 -10.32 -31.53
C ASN A 481 -38.90 -11.00 -31.08
N GLY A 482 -38.85 -11.78 -30.00
CA GLY A 482 -40.04 -12.37 -29.40
C GLY A 482 -40.86 -11.35 -28.64
N ALA A 483 -42.06 -11.03 -29.12
CA ALA A 483 -43.06 -10.38 -28.29
C ALA A 483 -43.33 -11.20 -27.00
N ASP A 484 -43.69 -10.52 -25.91
CA ASP A 484 -43.93 -11.12 -24.57
C ASP A 484 -44.94 -12.29 -24.56
N VAL A 485 -45.75 -12.41 -25.62
CA VAL A 485 -46.77 -13.45 -25.82
C VAL A 485 -46.28 -14.69 -26.57
N SER A 486 -45.02 -14.73 -27.02
CA SER A 486 -44.55 -15.80 -27.89
C SER A 486 -44.08 -17.04 -27.12
N THR A 487 -44.82 -18.15 -27.27
CA THR A 487 -44.50 -19.44 -26.63
C THR A 487 -43.22 -20.10 -27.17
N TYR A 488 -42.61 -19.58 -28.24
CA TYR A 488 -41.35 -20.11 -28.79
C TYR A 488 -40.15 -19.82 -27.87
N ASN A 489 -40.07 -18.62 -27.27
CA ASN A 489 -38.96 -18.22 -26.38
C ASN A 489 -38.83 -19.18 -25.19
N PRO A 490 -39.91 -19.47 -24.44
CA PRO A 490 -39.88 -20.48 -23.40
C PRO A 490 -39.44 -21.85 -23.92
N VAL A 491 -39.94 -22.33 -25.07
CA VAL A 491 -39.56 -23.66 -25.60
C VAL A 491 -38.07 -23.71 -25.92
N LEU A 492 -37.53 -22.70 -26.59
CA LEU A 492 -36.11 -22.60 -26.92
C LEU A 492 -35.24 -22.57 -25.67
N PHE A 493 -35.59 -21.71 -24.71
CA PHE A 493 -34.84 -21.58 -23.46
C PHE A 493 -34.79 -22.90 -22.70
N HIS A 494 -35.92 -23.60 -22.57
CA HIS A 494 -35.95 -24.91 -21.91
C HIS A 494 -35.08 -25.94 -22.63
N LYS A 495 -35.12 -25.98 -23.97
CA LYS A 495 -34.30 -26.90 -24.76
C LYS A 495 -32.80 -26.65 -24.55
N ILE A 496 -32.39 -25.38 -24.54
CA ILE A 496 -31.01 -24.96 -24.24
C ILE A 496 -30.61 -25.45 -22.84
N MET A 497 -31.44 -25.19 -21.83
CA MET A 497 -31.15 -25.60 -20.45
C MET A 497 -31.03 -27.12 -20.31
N GLU A 498 -31.94 -27.89 -20.91
CA GLU A 498 -31.90 -29.36 -20.88
C GLU A 498 -30.63 -29.93 -21.53
N MET A 499 -30.24 -29.38 -22.68
CA MET A 499 -29.02 -29.81 -23.38
C MET A 499 -27.75 -29.42 -22.62
N MET A 500 -27.70 -28.21 -22.08
CA MET A 500 -26.55 -27.70 -21.33
C MET A 500 -26.37 -28.44 -20.00
N GLN A 501 -27.46 -28.74 -19.28
CA GLN A 501 -27.39 -29.57 -18.06
C GLN A 501 -26.90 -31.00 -18.33
N LYS A 502 -27.30 -31.59 -19.46
CA LYS A 502 -26.82 -32.90 -19.89
C LYS A 502 -25.32 -32.87 -20.19
N ASP A 503 -24.85 -31.85 -20.91
CA ASP A 503 -23.43 -31.67 -21.23
C ASP A 503 -22.58 -31.44 -19.97
N LEU A 504 -23.04 -30.56 -19.08
CA LEU A 504 -22.39 -30.29 -17.79
C LEU A 504 -22.31 -31.52 -16.87
N SER A 505 -23.28 -32.43 -16.97
CA SER A 505 -23.27 -33.67 -16.22
C SER A 505 -22.24 -34.67 -16.77
N ALA A 506 -22.01 -34.66 -18.09
CA ALA A 506 -21.02 -35.51 -18.75
C ALA A 506 -19.59 -34.94 -18.63
N ASN A 507 -19.43 -33.62 -18.56
CA ASN A 507 -18.16 -32.91 -18.61
C ASN A 507 -17.88 -32.07 -17.35
N ARG A 508 -18.04 -32.68 -16.16
CA ARG A 508 -17.94 -31.96 -14.87
C ARG A 508 -16.63 -31.19 -14.66
N ASP A 509 -15.52 -31.70 -15.18
CA ASP A 509 -14.20 -31.07 -14.98
C ASP A 509 -13.95 -29.88 -15.91
N LYS A 510 -14.70 -29.78 -17.02
CA LYS A 510 -14.52 -28.72 -18.03
C LYS A 510 -15.17 -27.39 -17.59
N TYR A 511 -16.22 -27.44 -16.78
CA TYR A 511 -17.06 -26.27 -16.48
C TYR A 511 -17.16 -26.01 -14.97
N LYS A 512 -16.30 -25.12 -14.46
CA LYS A 512 -16.13 -24.81 -13.02
C LYS A 512 -16.49 -23.38 -12.61
N ASP A 513 -16.98 -22.56 -13.52
CA ASP A 513 -17.36 -21.18 -13.18
C ASP A 513 -18.80 -21.07 -12.62
N THR A 514 -19.05 -19.92 -12.01
CA THR A 514 -20.31 -19.58 -11.33
C THR A 514 -21.53 -19.68 -12.26
N GLY A 515 -21.41 -19.35 -13.55
CA GLY A 515 -22.54 -19.40 -14.48
C GLY A 515 -23.02 -20.83 -14.71
N HIS A 516 -22.08 -21.75 -14.95
CA HIS A 516 -22.39 -23.18 -15.12
C HIS A 516 -22.93 -23.83 -13.85
N ASP A 517 -22.47 -23.40 -12.67
CA ASP A 517 -23.01 -23.87 -11.39
C ASP A 517 -24.48 -23.45 -11.15
N ILE A 518 -24.86 -22.24 -11.56
CA ILE A 518 -26.26 -21.78 -11.53
C ILE A 518 -27.11 -22.63 -12.46
N ILE A 519 -26.62 -22.87 -13.69
CA ILE A 519 -27.32 -23.67 -14.70
C ILE A 519 -27.54 -25.11 -14.23
N ARG A 520 -26.55 -25.72 -13.56
CA ARG A 520 -26.67 -27.07 -12.99
C ARG A 520 -27.77 -27.18 -11.93
N LYS A 521 -28.03 -26.10 -11.18
CA LYS A 521 -29.05 -26.04 -10.12
C LYS A 521 -30.41 -25.53 -10.63
N TYR A 522 -30.53 -25.22 -11.91
CA TYR A 522 -31.78 -24.74 -12.48
C TYR A 522 -32.83 -25.86 -12.45
N GLU A 523 -33.90 -25.65 -11.68
CA GLU A 523 -35.05 -26.54 -11.59
C GLU A 523 -36.26 -25.91 -12.29
N LYS A 524 -36.83 -26.64 -13.25
CA LYS A 524 -37.94 -26.20 -14.10
C LYS A 524 -39.21 -25.82 -13.32
N GLU A 525 -39.44 -26.41 -12.16
CA GLU A 525 -40.63 -26.18 -11.33
C GLU A 525 -40.49 -24.97 -10.39
N THR A 526 -39.26 -24.51 -10.12
CA THR A 526 -38.95 -23.49 -9.10
C THR A 526 -39.03 -22.06 -9.64
N TYR A 527 -39.05 -21.88 -10.96
CA TYR A 527 -39.09 -20.59 -11.66
C TYR A 527 -40.29 -20.44 -12.60
N LYS A 528 -41.45 -21.01 -12.24
CA LYS A 528 -42.73 -20.59 -12.81
C LYS A 528 -43.06 -19.21 -12.24
N ALA A 529 -42.83 -18.16 -13.01
CA ALA A 529 -43.35 -16.82 -12.75
C ALA A 529 -44.89 -16.83 -12.81
#